data_AF-C6M1C2-F1
#
_entry.id   AF-C6M1C2-F1
#
_cell.length_a   1.000
_cell.length_b   1.000
_cell.length_c   1.000
_cell.angle_alpha   90.00
_cell.angle_beta   90.00
_cell.angle_gamma   90.00
#
_symmetry.space_group_name_H-M   'P 1'
#
loop_
_entity.id
_entity.type
_entity.pdbx_description
1 polymer ?
#
loop_
_entity_poly.entity_id
_entity_poly.type
_entity_poly.pdbx_seq_one_letter_code
_entity_poly.pdbx_strand_id
1 'polypeptide(L)'
;MPIKKVSGYKTKFVCEEVVMNRCGPYLVSDIVESGRIGKLHVGDDQEDICQEIKDFVLNPMRTSKKSKIFLDTYENIMFSLENKKIIGMQINFENTNAKSVVLNDLFSEFSGIEDWLNFAEKCDWLCEKNSSIYVFRKNNVFIYVNDQGMLYLISVC
;
A
#
# COMPACT_ATOMS: atom_id res chain seq x y z
N MET A 1 -10.37 -47.09 -49.74
CA MET A 1 -9.04 -46.62 -49.29
C MET A 1 -9.17 -45.22 -48.68
N PRO A 2 -8.31 -44.87 -47.70
CA PRO A 2 -8.50 -43.80 -46.72
C PRO A 2 -7.65 -42.54 -47.00
N ILE A 3 -8.06 -41.38 -46.48
CA ILE A 3 -7.18 -40.27 -46.00
C ILE A 3 -7.93 -39.59 -44.84
N LYS A 4 -7.67 -39.98 -43.58
CA LYS A 4 -6.84 -39.29 -42.57
C LYS A 4 -7.26 -37.86 -42.19
N LYS A 5 -7.60 -37.72 -40.89
CA LYS A 5 -7.39 -36.62 -39.90
C LYS A 5 -7.18 -35.21 -40.48
N VAL A 6 -7.81 -34.17 -39.93
CA VAL A 6 -7.40 -33.62 -38.63
C VAL A 6 -8.60 -33.18 -37.77
N SER A 7 -8.60 -33.71 -36.54
CA SER A 7 -9.24 -33.20 -35.34
C SER A 7 -9.35 -31.68 -35.34
N GLY A 8 -10.56 -31.15 -35.46
CA GLY A 8 -10.85 -29.78 -35.08
C GLY A 8 -10.53 -29.61 -33.60
N TYR A 9 -9.38 -29.01 -33.30
CA TYR A 9 -9.10 -28.53 -31.96
C TYR A 9 -10.24 -27.58 -31.61
N LYS A 10 -11.13 -28.02 -30.72
CA LYS A 10 -11.90 -27.09 -29.90
C LYS A 10 -10.83 -26.28 -29.19
N THR A 11 -10.59 -25.06 -29.66
CA THR A 11 -9.94 -24.03 -28.85
C THR A 11 -10.86 -23.83 -27.67
N LYS A 12 -10.66 -24.63 -26.62
CA LYS A 12 -11.03 -24.23 -25.28
C LYS A 12 -10.30 -22.91 -25.12
N PHE A 13 -11.04 -21.82 -25.11
CA PHE A 13 -10.64 -20.67 -24.32
C PHE A 13 -10.55 -21.22 -22.91
N VAL A 14 -9.37 -21.75 -22.59
CA VAL A 14 -8.90 -21.76 -21.23
C VAL A 14 -8.88 -20.27 -20.96
N CYS A 15 -9.89 -19.77 -20.24
CA CYS A 15 -9.61 -18.71 -19.31
C CYS A 15 -8.45 -19.29 -18.53
N GLU A 16 -7.22 -18.90 -18.92
CA GLU A 16 -6.13 -18.91 -17.97
C GLU A 16 -6.79 -18.28 -16.76
N GLU A 17 -6.93 -19.11 -15.71
CA GLU A 17 -7.04 -18.57 -14.37
C GLU A 17 -5.91 -17.56 -14.35
N VAL A 18 -6.28 -16.28 -14.52
CA VAL A 18 -5.45 -15.19 -14.10
C VAL A 18 -5.18 -15.60 -12.68
N VAL A 19 -3.98 -16.10 -12.44
CA VAL A 19 -3.49 -16.35 -11.10
C VAL A 19 -3.58 -14.97 -10.51
N MET A 20 -4.71 -14.71 -9.82
CA MET A 20 -4.96 -13.55 -9.02
C MET A 20 -3.83 -13.63 -8.01
N ASN A 21 -2.73 -12.97 -8.36
CA ASN A 21 -1.50 -12.97 -7.60
C ASN A 21 -1.96 -12.48 -6.24
N ARG A 22 -1.96 -13.40 -5.26
CA ARG A 22 -2.74 -13.31 -4.02
C ARG A 22 -2.70 -11.89 -3.48
N CYS A 23 -3.81 -11.17 -3.66
CA CYS A 23 -3.95 -9.78 -3.25
C CYS A 23 -3.64 -9.70 -1.75
N GLY A 24 -2.78 -8.75 -1.34
CA GLY A 24 -2.49 -8.56 0.07
C GLY A 24 -3.72 -8.10 0.87
N PRO A 25 -3.74 -8.33 2.19
CA PRO A 25 -4.96 -8.33 3.02
C PRO A 25 -5.44 -6.97 3.52
N TYR A 26 -4.73 -5.86 3.28
CA TYR A 26 -5.01 -4.58 3.96
C TYR A 26 -5.80 -3.61 3.09
N LEU A 27 -6.86 -3.03 3.65
CA LEU A 27 -7.72 -2.07 2.96
C LEU A 27 -7.26 -0.64 3.23
N VAL A 28 -7.29 0.20 2.20
CA VAL A 28 -7.00 1.64 2.37
C VAL A 28 -8.01 2.31 3.28
N SER A 29 -9.28 1.89 3.26
CA SER A 29 -10.31 2.40 4.18
C SER A 29 -9.96 2.16 5.65
N ASP A 30 -9.41 1.00 6.01
CA ASP A 30 -8.95 0.73 7.38
C ASP A 30 -7.87 1.73 7.79
N ILE A 31 -6.93 2.03 6.90
CA ILE A 31 -5.85 2.99 7.16
C ILE A 31 -6.42 4.39 7.36
N VAL A 32 -7.32 4.82 6.48
CA VAL A 32 -7.97 6.15 6.48
C VAL A 32 -8.84 6.35 7.72
N GLU A 33 -9.58 5.33 8.15
CA GLU A 33 -10.54 5.43 9.25
C GLU A 33 -9.90 5.21 10.63
N SER A 34 -8.92 4.32 10.72
CA SER A 34 -8.39 3.84 12.00
C SER A 34 -6.88 4.03 12.17
N GLY A 35 -6.17 4.57 11.17
CA GLY A 35 -4.75 4.89 11.28
C GLY A 35 -3.90 3.66 11.59
N ARG A 36 -4.21 2.52 10.98
CA ARG A 36 -3.56 1.23 11.19
C ARG A 36 -3.31 0.51 9.88
N ILE A 37 -2.34 -0.39 9.86
CA ILE A 37 -2.14 -1.35 8.76
C ILE A 37 -2.44 -2.74 9.29
N GLY A 38 -3.56 -3.32 8.87
CA GLY A 38 -4.07 -4.55 9.48
C GLY A 38 -4.38 -4.32 10.95
N LYS A 39 -3.65 -5.01 11.84
CA LYS A 39 -3.74 -4.80 13.30
C LYS A 39 -2.67 -3.89 13.87
N LEU A 40 -1.70 -3.46 13.06
CA LEU A 40 -0.53 -2.71 13.52
C LEU A 40 -0.86 -1.22 13.68
N HIS A 41 -0.46 -0.67 14.82
CA HIS A 41 -0.54 0.74 15.17
C HIS A 41 0.85 1.32 15.43
N VAL A 42 0.97 2.64 15.33
CA VAL A 42 2.12 3.34 15.89
C VAL A 42 2.13 3.13 17.40
N GLY A 43 3.29 2.76 17.95
CA GLY A 43 3.50 2.41 19.35
C GLY A 43 3.57 0.91 19.64
N ASP A 44 3.18 0.06 18.68
CA ASP A 44 3.29 -1.40 18.80
C ASP A 44 4.75 -1.86 18.80
N ASP A 45 5.01 -3.07 19.28
CA ASP A 45 6.33 -3.68 19.27
C ASP A 45 6.68 -4.18 17.85
N GLN A 46 7.96 -4.10 17.47
CA GLN A 46 8.41 -4.61 16.16
C GLN A 46 8.11 -6.11 15.96
N GLU A 47 7.97 -6.86 17.06
CA GLU A 47 7.62 -8.29 17.04
C GLU A 47 6.17 -8.52 16.59
N ASP A 48 5.28 -7.53 16.79
CA ASP A 48 3.89 -7.59 16.32
C ASP A 48 3.81 -7.59 14.79
N ILE A 49 4.81 -7.00 14.11
CA ILE A 49 4.91 -7.03 12.64
C ILE A 49 5.03 -8.47 12.14
N CYS A 50 5.85 -9.31 12.79
CA CYS A 50 5.99 -10.72 12.43
C CYS A 50 4.72 -11.53 12.73
N GLN A 51 3.91 -11.12 13.70
CA GLN A 51 2.65 -11.79 14.02
C GLN A 51 1.56 -11.47 12.99
N GLU A 52 1.51 -10.20 12.56
CA GLU A 52 0.55 -9.73 11.57
C GLU A 52 0.93 -10.20 10.15
N ILE A 53 2.21 -10.13 9.82
CA ILE A 53 2.77 -10.50 8.52
C ILE A 53 3.60 -11.77 8.69
N LYS A 54 2.94 -12.93 8.52
CA LYS A 54 3.53 -14.24 8.84
C LYS A 54 4.85 -14.56 8.12
N ASP A 55 5.04 -14.05 6.91
CA ASP A 55 6.24 -14.29 6.09
C ASP A 55 7.30 -13.18 6.28
N PHE A 56 7.06 -12.23 7.18
CA PHE A 56 7.99 -11.14 7.46
C PHE A 56 9.12 -11.59 8.38
N VAL A 57 10.36 -11.28 7.97
CA VAL A 57 11.57 -11.53 8.75
C VAL A 57 12.19 -10.19 9.09
N LEU A 58 12.23 -9.86 10.38
CA LEU A 58 12.85 -8.62 10.87
C LEU A 58 14.31 -8.52 10.40
N ASN A 59 14.60 -7.48 9.63
CA ASN A 59 15.94 -7.09 9.21
C ASN A 59 16.10 -5.55 9.26
N PRO A 60 15.90 -4.93 10.44
CA PRO A 60 15.90 -3.48 10.57
C PRO A 60 17.26 -2.87 10.22
N MET A 61 17.27 -2.01 9.20
CA MET A 61 18.45 -1.30 8.73
C MET A 61 18.51 0.11 9.32
N ARG A 62 19.67 0.47 9.87
CA ARG A 62 19.87 1.79 10.44
C ARG A 62 19.97 2.85 9.33
N THR A 63 19.22 3.95 9.43
CA THR A 63 19.26 5.01 8.40
C THR A 63 20.61 5.71 8.31
N SER A 64 21.32 5.82 9.44
CA SER A 64 22.71 6.30 9.49
C SER A 64 23.38 5.87 10.79
N LYS A 65 24.72 5.94 10.86
CA LYS A 65 25.49 5.59 12.07
C LYS A 65 25.04 6.36 13.33
N LYS A 66 24.49 7.56 13.19
CA LYS A 66 24.05 8.41 14.31
C LYS A 66 22.56 8.30 14.61
N SER A 67 21.75 7.77 13.68
CA SER A 67 20.30 7.68 13.84
C SER A 67 19.92 6.66 14.91
N LYS A 68 18.87 6.93 15.68
CA LYS A 68 18.21 5.93 16.52
C LYS A 68 17.09 5.19 15.79
N ILE A 69 16.75 5.67 14.60
CA ILE A 69 15.70 5.13 13.74
C ILE A 69 16.29 4.04 12.86
N PHE A 70 15.59 2.91 12.86
CA PHE A 70 15.79 1.80 11.95
C PHE A 70 14.61 1.74 10.98
N LEU A 71 14.87 1.26 9.77
CA LEU A 71 13.88 1.02 8.74
C LEU A 71 13.82 -0.47 8.46
N ASP A 72 12.62 -1.00 8.37
CA ASP A 72 12.40 -2.35 7.89
C ASP A 72 11.32 -2.32 6.80
N THR A 73 11.41 -3.20 5.82
CA THR A 73 10.56 -3.13 4.62
C THR A 73 9.97 -4.48 4.29
N TYR A 74 8.66 -4.51 4.08
CA TYR A 74 7.95 -5.66 3.55
C TYR A 74 7.20 -5.25 2.30
N GLU A 75 7.64 -5.76 1.15
CA GLU A 75 7.06 -5.43 -0.15
C GLU A 75 7.01 -3.90 -0.35
N ASN A 76 5.84 -3.28 -0.41
CA ASN A 76 5.69 -1.83 -0.54
C ASN A 76 5.45 -1.09 0.79
N ILE A 77 5.52 -1.79 1.93
CA ILE A 77 5.36 -1.21 3.27
C ILE A 77 6.74 -1.00 3.89
N MET A 78 6.96 0.19 4.45
CA MET A 78 8.13 0.53 5.24
C MET A 78 7.72 0.85 6.68
N PHE A 79 8.42 0.23 7.62
CA PHE A 79 8.29 0.44 9.06
C PHE A 79 9.46 1.29 9.54
N SER A 80 9.16 2.38 10.23
CA SER A 80 10.15 3.15 11.00
C SER A 80 10.11 2.70 12.45
N LEU A 81 11.26 2.33 12.99
CA LEU A 81 11.39 1.75 14.32
C LEU A 81 12.35 2.57 15.17
N GLU A 82 11.98 2.84 16.41
CA GLU A 82 12.88 3.39 17.43
C GLU A 82 12.71 2.59 18.73
N ASN A 83 13.80 2.17 19.36
CA ASN A 83 13.77 1.35 20.58
C ASN A 83 12.86 0.11 20.48
N LYS A 84 12.85 -0.55 19.31
CA LYS A 84 11.99 -1.71 18.97
C LYS A 84 10.48 -1.40 18.91
N LYS A 85 10.09 -0.13 18.91
CA LYS A 85 8.70 0.31 18.75
C LYS A 85 8.48 0.86 17.35
N ILE A 86 7.29 0.63 16.80
CA ILE A 86 6.83 1.26 15.56
C ILE A 86 6.59 2.74 15.84
N ILE A 87 7.31 3.61 15.12
CA ILE A 87 7.14 5.07 15.18
C ILE A 87 6.54 5.64 13.89
N GLY A 88 6.39 4.80 12.87
CA GLY A 88 5.75 5.19 11.62
C GLY A 88 5.62 4.02 10.68
N MET A 89 4.59 4.04 9.86
CA MET A 89 4.34 3.07 8.80
C MET A 89 4.04 3.80 7.51
N GLN A 90 4.62 3.34 6.42
CA GLN A 90 4.51 3.98 5.11
C GLN A 90 4.20 2.94 4.04
N ILE A 91 3.27 3.25 3.15
CA ILE A 91 2.90 2.41 2.01
C ILE A 91 3.25 3.18 0.75
N ASN A 92 4.25 2.70 0.02
CA ASN A 92 4.74 3.34 -1.19
C ASN A 92 4.00 2.79 -2.42
N PHE A 93 3.47 3.68 -3.25
CA PHE A 93 2.74 3.37 -4.48
C PHE A 93 3.48 3.82 -5.74
N GLU A 94 4.63 4.50 -5.59
CA GLU A 94 5.43 4.99 -6.73
C GLU A 94 6.05 3.84 -7.53
N ASN A 95 6.40 2.74 -6.86
CA ASN A 95 6.94 1.57 -7.54
C ASN A 95 5.83 0.63 -8.02
N THR A 96 5.34 0.87 -9.24
CA THR A 96 4.32 0.04 -9.90
C THR A 96 4.74 -1.41 -10.15
N ASN A 97 6.03 -1.73 -10.01
CA ASN A 97 6.56 -3.10 -10.16
C ASN A 97 6.71 -3.84 -8.82
N ALA A 98 6.56 -3.16 -7.68
CA ALA A 98 6.56 -3.82 -6.38
C ALA A 98 5.26 -4.64 -6.23
N LYS A 99 5.35 -5.81 -5.57
CA LYS A 99 4.11 -6.48 -5.15
C LYS A 99 3.44 -5.56 -4.14
N SER A 100 2.22 -5.12 -4.41
CA SER A 100 1.47 -4.35 -3.42
C SER A 100 0.76 -5.30 -2.48
N VAL A 101 0.93 -5.11 -1.18
CA VAL A 101 0.16 -5.81 -0.15
C VAL A 101 -1.14 -5.09 0.23
N VAL A 102 -1.39 -3.94 -0.40
CA VAL A 102 -2.58 -3.09 -0.23
C VAL A 102 -3.19 -2.90 -1.61
N LEU A 103 -4.29 -3.60 -1.90
CA LEU A 103 -4.80 -3.72 -3.28
C LEU A 103 -6.30 -3.48 -3.44
N ASN A 104 -7.07 -3.34 -2.36
CA ASN A 104 -8.48 -3.00 -2.44
C ASN A 104 -8.68 -1.56 -1.98
N ASP A 105 -8.89 -0.71 -2.96
CA ASP A 105 -8.61 0.71 -2.82
C ASP A 105 -9.92 1.50 -2.87
N LEU A 106 -10.24 2.14 -1.74
CA LEU A 106 -11.23 3.22 -1.69
C LEU A 106 -10.93 4.27 -2.78
N PHE A 107 -9.64 4.44 -3.12
CA PHE A 107 -9.17 5.42 -4.08
C PHE A 107 -8.98 4.86 -5.49
N SER A 108 -9.33 3.59 -5.76
CA SER A 108 -9.29 3.05 -7.14
C SER A 108 -10.24 3.78 -8.09
N GLU A 109 -11.27 4.43 -7.55
CA GLU A 109 -12.24 5.23 -8.30
C GLU A 109 -11.77 6.69 -8.50
N PHE A 110 -10.65 7.09 -7.89
CA PHE A 110 -10.16 8.46 -7.97
C PHE A 110 -9.34 8.60 -9.25
N SER A 111 -9.88 9.40 -10.17
CA SER A 111 -9.40 9.56 -11.54
C SER A 111 -8.56 10.82 -11.76
N GLY A 112 -8.63 11.78 -10.83
CA GLY A 112 -7.87 13.01 -10.87
C GLY A 112 -7.84 13.74 -9.53
N ILE A 113 -7.05 14.82 -9.45
CA ILE A 113 -6.88 15.58 -8.21
C ILE A 113 -8.20 16.14 -7.63
N GLU A 114 -9.17 16.44 -8.49
CA GLU A 114 -10.50 16.92 -8.05
C GLU A 114 -11.25 15.89 -7.19
N ASP A 115 -11.10 14.59 -7.46
CA ASP A 115 -11.73 13.54 -6.65
C ASP A 115 -11.15 13.55 -5.22
N TRP A 116 -9.84 13.77 -5.10
CA TRP A 116 -9.16 13.91 -3.81
C TRP A 116 -9.57 15.16 -3.05
N LEU A 117 -9.68 16.31 -3.74
CA LEU A 117 -10.13 17.56 -3.12
C LEU A 117 -11.57 17.43 -2.61
N ASN A 118 -12.45 16.82 -3.42
CA ASN A 118 -13.83 16.53 -3.04
C ASN A 118 -13.92 15.58 -1.84
N PHE A 119 -13.09 14.54 -1.81
CA PHE A 119 -12.98 13.65 -0.65
C PHE A 119 -12.56 14.42 0.60
N ALA A 120 -11.54 15.28 0.48
CA ALA A 120 -11.02 16.02 1.61
C ALA A 120 -12.05 16.98 2.20
N GLU A 121 -12.79 17.69 1.35
CA GLU A 121 -13.88 18.57 1.80
C GLU A 121 -15.00 17.79 2.48
N LYS A 122 -15.48 16.69 1.87
CA LYS A 122 -16.59 15.89 2.40
C LYS A 122 -16.24 15.20 3.72
N CYS A 123 -15.00 14.75 3.86
CA CYS A 123 -14.55 13.97 5.01
C CYS A 123 -13.81 14.82 6.06
N ASP A 124 -13.75 16.13 5.90
CA ASP A 124 -13.03 17.06 6.79
C ASP A 124 -11.56 16.65 6.99
N TRP A 125 -10.85 16.52 5.87
CA TRP A 125 -9.39 16.35 5.82
C TRP A 125 -8.75 17.68 5.47
N LEU A 126 -7.61 17.96 6.11
CA LEU A 126 -6.79 19.09 5.73
C LEU A 126 -6.06 18.78 4.43
N CYS A 127 -6.01 19.75 3.52
CA CYS A 127 -5.27 19.64 2.26
C CYS A 127 -4.23 20.76 2.18
N GLU A 128 -2.97 20.39 1.96
CA GLU A 128 -1.87 21.30 1.75
C GLU A 128 -1.21 21.01 0.40
N LYS A 129 -0.95 22.04 -0.40
CA LYS A 129 -0.23 21.90 -1.67
C LYS A 129 1.22 22.35 -1.51
N ASN A 130 2.16 21.49 -1.86
CA ASN A 130 3.57 21.80 -1.94
C ASN A 130 4.11 21.43 -3.32
N SER A 131 4.34 22.44 -4.16
CA SER A 131 4.74 22.27 -5.56
C SER A 131 3.75 21.38 -6.33
N SER A 132 4.20 20.26 -6.89
CA SER A 132 3.41 19.27 -7.64
C SER A 132 2.78 18.18 -6.77
N ILE A 133 2.87 18.28 -5.44
CA ILE A 133 2.31 17.31 -4.50
C ILE A 133 1.25 17.97 -3.62
N TYR A 134 0.12 17.29 -3.48
CA TYR A 134 -0.90 17.54 -2.48
C TYR A 134 -0.73 16.56 -1.32
N VAL A 135 -0.83 17.08 -0.11
CA VAL A 135 -0.78 16.30 1.13
C VAL A 135 -2.15 16.44 1.79
N PHE A 136 -2.89 15.33 1.84
CA PHE A 136 -4.13 15.21 2.57
C PHE A 136 -3.85 14.61 3.94
N ARG A 137 -4.30 15.26 5.01
CA ARG A 137 -4.03 14.77 6.37
C ARG A 137 -5.25 14.79 7.26
N LYS A 138 -5.34 13.76 8.09
CA LYS A 138 -6.30 13.67 9.20
C LYS A 138 -5.69 12.81 10.30
N ASN A 139 -5.71 13.31 11.54
CA ASN A 139 -5.09 12.65 12.68
C ASN A 139 -3.61 12.31 12.40
N ASN A 140 -3.25 11.04 12.52
CA ASN A 140 -1.93 10.47 12.25
C ASN A 140 -1.75 10.00 10.80
N VAL A 141 -2.74 10.18 9.92
CA VAL A 141 -2.70 9.68 8.54
C VAL A 141 -2.43 10.81 7.56
N PHE A 142 -1.50 10.57 6.66
CA PHE A 142 -1.09 11.48 5.59
C PHE A 142 -1.12 10.74 4.26
N ILE A 143 -1.74 11.34 3.25
CA ILE A 143 -1.85 10.80 1.90
C ILE A 143 -1.22 11.80 0.94
N TYR A 144 -0.26 11.32 0.15
CA TYR A 144 0.50 12.12 -0.80
C TYR A 144 0.07 11.77 -2.21
N VAL A 145 -0.39 12.78 -2.93
CA VAL A 145 -0.95 12.64 -4.28
C VAL A 145 -0.33 13.71 -5.16
N ASN A 146 -0.01 13.41 -6.41
CA ASN A 146 0.47 14.44 -7.32
C ASN A 146 -0.67 15.30 -7.91
N ASP A 147 -0.30 16.30 -8.72
CA ASP A 147 -1.24 17.17 -9.42
C ASP A 147 -2.14 16.47 -10.45
N GLN A 148 -1.79 15.25 -10.86
CA GLN A 148 -2.59 14.39 -11.73
C GLN A 148 -3.56 13.49 -10.95
N GLY A 149 -3.53 13.50 -9.61
CA GLY A 149 -4.36 12.62 -8.79
C GLY A 149 -3.77 11.22 -8.56
N MET A 150 -2.51 10.98 -8.92
CA MET A 150 -1.84 9.71 -8.67
C MET A 150 -1.36 9.62 -7.22
N LEU A 151 -1.78 8.55 -6.53
CA LEU A 151 -1.35 8.23 -5.17
C LEU A 151 0.12 7.79 -5.15
N TYR A 152 0.94 8.43 -4.33
CA TYR A 152 2.36 8.11 -4.18
C TYR A 152 2.68 7.43 -2.86
N LEU A 153 2.11 7.92 -1.76
CA LEU A 153 2.47 7.48 -0.43
C LEU A 153 1.27 7.63 0.51
N ILE A 154 1.07 6.64 1.36
CA ILE A 154 0.29 6.80 2.59
C ILE A 154 1.24 6.65 3.77
N SER A 155 1.17 7.55 4.73
CA SER A 155 1.98 7.53 5.95
C SER A 155 1.07 7.56 7.17
N VAL A 156 1.38 6.71 8.15
CA VAL A 156 0.73 6.65 9.46
C VAL A 156 1.82 6.94 10.49
N CYS A 157 1.70 8.06 11.22
CA CYS A 157 2.73 8.60 12.12
C CYS A 157 2.18 9.06 13.46
#